data_AF-I6E5T1-F1
#
_entry.id   AF-I6E5T1-F1
#
_cell.length_a   1.000
_cell.length_b   1.000
_cell.length_c   1.000
_cell.angle_alpha   90.00
_cell.angle_beta   90.00
_cell.angle_gamma   90.00
#
_symmetry.space_group_name_H-M   'P 1'
#
loop_
_entity.id
_entity.type
_entity.pdbx_description
1 polymer ?
#
loop_
_entity_poly.entity_id
_entity_poly.type
_entity_poly.pdbx_seq_one_letter_code
_entity_poly.pdbx_strand_id
1 'polypeptide(L)'
;MAYHFHVRKNKGLSLSGIIAAITGVRPQGPWGKLVDLMFLIATVGALTISLVVTAATFTRGLSALTGLPDNFTVQAFVILLSGGIFCLSSWIGINNGLQRLSKMVGWGAFLLPLLVLIVGPTEFITNSIINAIGLTTQNFLQMSLFTDPLGDGSFTRNWTVFYWLWWISYTPGVAMFVTRVSRGRKIKEVIWGLILGSTVGCWFFFGVMESYAIHQFINGVINVPQVLETLGGETAVQQVLMSLPAGKLFLAAYLGVMIIFLASHMDAVAYTMAATSTRNLQEGDDPDRGLRLFWCVVITLIPLSILFTGASLETMKTTVVLTALPFLVILLVKVGGFIRWLKQDYADIPAHQVEHYLPQTPVEALEKTPVIPAGTVFKGDN
;
A
#
# COMPACT_ATOMS: atom_id res chain seq x y z
N MET A 1 -14.06 -3.42 -1.84
CA MET A 1 -14.30 -3.05 -0.42
C MET A 1 -15.24 -1.87 -0.35
N ALA A 2 -14.92 -0.74 -1.00
CA ALA A 2 -15.84 0.39 -1.14
C ALA A 2 -17.26 -0.02 -1.60
N TYR A 3 -17.37 -0.86 -2.64
CA TYR A 3 -18.68 -1.35 -3.11
C TYR A 3 -19.46 -2.16 -2.06
N HIS A 4 -18.80 -3.14 -1.44
CA HIS A 4 -19.37 -3.95 -0.34
C HIS A 4 -19.94 -3.08 0.77
N PHE A 5 -19.18 -2.06 1.16
CA PHE A 5 -19.47 -1.25 2.33
C PHE A 5 -20.46 -0.11 2.02
N HIS A 6 -20.20 0.68 0.97
CA HIS A 6 -20.97 1.89 0.66
C HIS A 6 -22.22 1.62 -0.16
N VAL A 7 -22.19 0.65 -1.08
CA VAL A 7 -23.29 0.35 -2.01
C VAL A 7 -24.17 -0.76 -1.46
N ARG A 8 -23.59 -1.93 -1.17
CA ARG A 8 -24.33 -3.10 -0.66
C ARG A 8 -24.70 -3.01 0.84
N LYS A 9 -24.12 -2.04 1.57
CA LYS A 9 -24.33 -1.84 3.02
C LYS A 9 -24.09 -3.10 3.86
N ASN A 10 -23.20 -3.97 3.40
CA ASN A 10 -22.85 -5.18 4.13
C ASN A 10 -22.07 -4.80 5.42
N LYS A 11 -22.33 -5.54 6.50
CA LYS A 11 -21.69 -5.29 7.81
C LYS A 11 -20.19 -5.63 7.78
N GLY A 12 -19.41 -4.80 8.45
CA GLY A 12 -17.99 -5.04 8.74
C GLY A 12 -17.03 -4.78 7.57
N LEU A 13 -15.82 -4.38 7.93
CA LEU A 13 -14.69 -4.14 7.02
C LEU A 13 -13.65 -5.27 7.07
N SER A 14 -13.87 -6.32 7.88
CA SER A 14 -13.00 -7.49 7.89
C SER A 14 -13.03 -8.21 6.54
N LEU A 15 -11.90 -8.80 6.15
CA LEU A 15 -11.81 -9.47 4.87
C LEU A 15 -12.66 -10.75 4.85
N SER A 16 -12.69 -11.49 5.96
CA SER A 16 -13.62 -12.61 6.17
C SER A 16 -15.08 -12.21 6.00
N GLY A 17 -15.48 -11.01 6.44
CA GLY A 17 -16.83 -10.49 6.26
C GLY A 17 -17.16 -10.26 4.79
N ILE A 18 -16.22 -9.74 4.01
CA ILE A 18 -16.36 -9.57 2.56
C ILE A 18 -16.46 -10.93 1.86
N ILE A 19 -15.57 -11.86 2.18
CA ILE A 19 -15.58 -13.20 1.60
C ILE A 19 -16.87 -13.95 1.96
N ALA A 20 -17.33 -13.82 3.20
CA ALA A 20 -18.60 -14.38 3.65
C ALA A 20 -19.78 -13.79 2.88
N ALA A 21 -19.80 -12.47 2.64
CA ALA A 21 -20.84 -11.83 1.84
C ALA A 21 -20.84 -12.27 0.36
N ILE A 22 -19.68 -12.68 -0.17
CA ILE A 22 -19.55 -13.17 -1.55
C ILE A 22 -19.93 -14.65 -1.68
N THR A 23 -19.45 -15.48 -0.74
CA THR A 23 -19.49 -16.95 -0.84
C THR A 23 -20.60 -17.59 -0.01
N GLY A 24 -21.21 -16.85 0.93
CA GLY A 24 -22.18 -17.37 1.89
C GLY A 24 -21.56 -18.20 3.04
N VAL A 25 -20.23 -18.33 3.08
CA VAL A 25 -19.52 -19.06 4.15
C VAL A 25 -19.64 -18.28 5.45
N ARG A 26 -19.81 -18.99 6.58
CA ARG A 26 -19.88 -18.36 7.90
C ARG A 26 -18.57 -17.63 8.22
N PRO A 27 -18.57 -16.31 8.47
CA PRO A 27 -17.35 -15.54 8.74
C PRO A 27 -16.64 -16.00 10.01
N GLN A 28 -17.36 -16.61 10.96
CA GLN A 28 -16.83 -17.11 12.22
C GLN A 28 -16.35 -18.57 12.15
N GLY A 29 -16.59 -19.24 11.01
CA GLY A 29 -16.15 -20.61 10.77
C GLY A 29 -14.63 -20.70 10.55
N PRO A 30 -14.08 -21.93 10.49
CA PRO A 30 -12.65 -22.16 10.29
C PRO A 30 -12.11 -21.46 9.03
N TRP A 31 -12.89 -21.45 7.94
CA TRP A 31 -12.55 -20.78 6.69
C TRP A 31 -12.46 -19.25 6.83
N GLY A 32 -13.40 -18.61 7.54
CA GLY A 32 -13.37 -17.17 7.76
C GLY A 32 -12.16 -16.75 8.61
N LYS A 33 -11.86 -17.52 9.67
CA LYS A 33 -10.66 -17.31 10.50
C LYS A 33 -9.37 -17.50 9.71
N LEU A 34 -9.31 -18.48 8.83
CA LEU A 34 -8.15 -18.73 7.96
C LEU A 34 -7.91 -17.54 7.01
N VAL A 35 -8.97 -17.01 6.39
CA VAL A 35 -8.89 -15.83 5.51
C VAL A 35 -8.33 -14.61 6.26
N ASP A 36 -8.85 -14.33 7.46
CA ASP A 36 -8.35 -13.22 8.27
C ASP A 36 -6.90 -13.45 8.73
N LEU A 37 -6.53 -14.68 9.10
CA LEU A 37 -5.15 -15.01 9.47
C LEU A 37 -4.17 -14.82 8.31
N MET A 38 -4.51 -15.33 7.12
CA MET A 38 -3.69 -15.18 5.91
C MET A 38 -3.50 -13.71 5.55
N PHE A 39 -4.56 -12.92 5.70
CA PHE A 39 -4.51 -11.48 5.51
C PHE A 39 -3.56 -10.79 6.49
N LEU A 40 -3.65 -11.13 7.78
CA LEU A 40 -2.78 -10.54 8.81
C LEU A 40 -1.32 -10.89 8.54
N ILE A 41 -1.04 -12.15 8.20
CA ILE A 41 0.32 -12.62 7.88
C ILE A 41 0.87 -11.91 6.63
N ALA A 42 0.10 -11.86 5.54
CA ALA A 42 0.54 -11.21 4.30
C ALA A 42 0.82 -9.71 4.52
N THR A 43 -0.08 -9.03 5.24
CA THR A 43 0.06 -7.60 5.55
C THR A 43 1.31 -7.37 6.39
N VAL A 44 1.48 -8.08 7.51
CA VAL A 44 2.65 -7.94 8.39
C VAL A 44 3.95 -8.22 7.67
N GLY A 45 4.02 -9.30 6.88
CA GLY A 45 5.24 -9.66 6.14
C GLY A 45 5.68 -8.55 5.17
N ALA A 46 4.74 -8.04 4.38
CA ALA A 46 4.98 -6.98 3.40
C ALA A 46 5.48 -5.68 4.02
N LEU A 47 4.88 -5.32 5.16
CA LEU A 47 5.17 -4.09 5.87
C LEU A 47 6.50 -4.16 6.60
N THR A 48 6.88 -5.34 7.08
CA THR A 48 8.13 -5.55 7.79
C THR A 48 9.32 -5.15 6.93
N ILE A 49 9.37 -5.56 5.66
CA ILE A 49 10.45 -5.17 4.75
C ILE A 49 10.55 -3.65 4.65
N SER A 50 9.42 -2.96 4.47
CA SER A 50 9.39 -1.51 4.31
C SER A 50 9.92 -0.79 5.54
N LEU A 51 9.56 -1.26 6.74
CA LEU A 51 10.05 -0.70 8.00
C LEU A 51 11.55 -0.95 8.19
N VAL A 52 12.02 -2.17 7.92
CA VAL A 52 13.45 -2.53 8.02
C VAL A 52 14.30 -1.69 7.06
N VAL A 53 13.93 -1.64 5.78
CA VAL A 53 14.66 -0.88 4.76
C VAL A 53 14.65 0.61 5.07
N THR A 54 13.50 1.15 5.51
CA THR A 54 13.40 2.58 5.89
C THR A 54 14.29 2.89 7.09
N ALA A 55 14.28 2.05 8.13
CA ALA A 55 15.11 2.27 9.31
C ALA A 55 16.60 2.17 8.98
N ALA A 56 17.03 1.15 8.23
CA ALA A 56 18.42 0.96 7.82
C ALA A 56 18.91 2.13 6.93
N THR A 57 18.07 2.60 6.00
CA THR A 57 18.39 3.75 5.17
C THR A 57 18.52 5.02 6.02
N PHE A 58 17.62 5.20 6.99
CA PHE A 58 17.65 6.36 7.88
C PHE A 58 18.92 6.37 8.74
N THR A 59 19.30 5.24 9.36
CA THR A 59 20.49 5.19 10.21
C THR A 59 21.77 5.36 9.43
N ARG A 60 21.88 4.76 8.23
CA ARG A 60 23.03 5.00 7.35
C ARG A 60 23.15 6.46 6.94
N GLY A 61 22.04 7.09 6.54
CA GLY A 61 22.07 8.51 6.21
C GLY A 61 22.40 9.38 7.42
N LEU A 62 21.89 9.05 8.62
CA LEU A 62 22.19 9.77 9.85
C LEU A 62 23.66 9.63 10.26
N SER A 63 24.22 8.42 10.11
CA SER A 63 25.64 8.14 10.31
C SER A 63 26.50 9.00 9.39
N ALA A 64 26.14 9.09 8.10
CA ALA A 64 26.85 9.93 7.14
C ALA A 64 26.77 11.44 7.45
N LEU A 65 25.71 11.91 8.11
CA LEU A 65 25.57 13.31 8.50
C LEU A 65 26.28 13.68 9.79
N THR A 66 26.18 12.81 10.80
CA THR A 66 26.57 13.11 12.18
C THR A 66 27.86 12.41 12.62
N GLY A 67 28.31 11.41 11.87
CA GLY A 67 29.41 10.52 12.25
C GLY A 67 29.04 9.48 13.32
N LEU A 68 27.76 9.38 13.70
CA LEU A 68 27.30 8.33 14.61
C LEU A 68 27.55 6.93 14.02
N PRO A 69 27.84 5.92 14.86
CA PRO A 69 28.04 4.56 14.35
C PRO A 69 26.74 3.99 13.77
N ASP A 70 26.80 3.36 12.60
CA ASP A 70 25.70 2.57 12.06
C ASP A 70 25.77 1.15 12.62
N ASN A 71 25.14 0.94 13.78
CA ASN A 71 25.04 -0.36 14.41
C ASN A 71 23.59 -0.64 14.82
N PHE A 72 23.34 -1.90 15.20
CA PHE A 72 22.03 -2.36 15.63
C PHE A 72 21.42 -1.48 16.74
N THR A 73 22.24 -0.98 17.68
CA THR A 73 21.76 -0.13 18.78
C THR A 73 21.13 1.17 18.26
N VAL A 74 21.76 1.84 17.29
CA VAL A 74 21.22 3.07 16.69
C VAL A 74 19.97 2.78 15.87
N GLN A 75 19.97 1.69 15.09
CA GLN A 75 18.80 1.24 14.32
C GLN A 75 17.61 0.91 15.21
N ALA A 76 17.87 0.17 16.29
CA ALA A 76 16.85 -0.18 17.26
C ALA A 76 16.30 1.07 17.98
N PHE A 77 17.17 2.00 18.37
CA PHE A 77 16.75 3.25 18.97
C PHE A 77 15.84 4.06 18.05
N VAL A 78 16.18 4.20 16.77
CA VAL A 78 15.34 4.93 15.80
C VAL A 78 13.96 4.29 15.67
N ILE A 79 13.90 2.97 15.52
CA ILE A 79 12.63 2.24 15.39
C ILE A 79 11.80 2.34 16.67
N LEU A 80 12.42 2.21 17.84
CA LEU A 80 11.73 2.31 19.13
C LEU A 80 11.26 3.74 19.41
N LEU A 81 12.06 4.74 19.05
CA LEU A 81 11.69 6.14 19.20
C LEU A 81 10.52 6.50 18.27
N SER A 82 10.60 6.12 16.99
CA SER A 82 9.48 6.31 16.06
C SER A 82 8.27 5.54 16.55
N GLY A 83 8.40 4.25 16.86
CA GLY A 83 7.33 3.42 17.40
C GLY A 83 6.69 4.04 18.64
N GLY A 84 7.48 4.53 19.60
CA GLY A 84 7.02 5.17 20.82
C GLY A 84 6.25 6.47 20.60
N ILE A 85 6.81 7.39 19.80
CA ILE A 85 6.16 8.66 19.44
C ILE A 85 4.79 8.39 18.79
N PHE A 86 4.69 7.37 17.93
CA PHE A 86 3.43 7.07 17.23
C PHE A 86 2.47 6.20 18.03
N CYS A 87 2.94 5.31 18.90
CA CYS A 87 2.07 4.66 19.87
C CYS A 87 1.39 5.71 20.79
N LEU A 88 2.10 6.77 21.17
CA LEU A 88 1.54 7.92 21.91
C LEU A 88 0.57 8.76 21.04
N SER A 89 0.94 9.08 19.80
CA SER A 89 0.06 9.79 18.86
C SER A 89 -1.24 9.01 18.55
N SER A 90 -1.12 7.69 18.43
CA SER A 90 -2.24 6.77 18.19
C SER A 90 -3.26 6.81 19.34
N TRP A 91 -2.79 6.96 20.58
CA TRP A 91 -3.63 7.09 21.76
C TRP A 91 -4.44 8.39 21.79
N ILE A 92 -3.84 9.49 21.31
CA ILE A 92 -4.43 10.85 21.30
C ILE A 92 -5.57 10.98 20.26
N GLY A 93 -5.57 10.14 19.22
CA GLY A 93 -6.71 9.97 18.30
C GLY A 93 -6.45 10.35 16.84
N ILE A 94 -7.22 9.72 15.95
CA ILE A 94 -7.00 9.62 14.49
C ILE A 94 -7.24 10.93 13.74
N ASN A 95 -8.21 11.74 14.19
CA ASN A 95 -8.75 12.84 13.39
C ASN A 95 -7.78 14.00 13.11
N ASN A 96 -6.65 14.09 13.82
CA ASN A 96 -5.67 15.17 13.60
C ASN A 96 -4.24 14.69 13.31
N GLY A 97 -3.79 13.56 13.88
CA GLY A 97 -2.39 13.11 13.76
C GLY A 97 -2.06 12.53 12.39
N LEU A 98 -2.72 11.43 12.02
CA LEU A 98 -2.44 10.68 10.80
C LEU A 98 -2.59 11.56 9.55
N GLN A 99 -3.66 12.36 9.47
CA GLN A 99 -3.89 13.23 8.32
C GLN A 99 -2.80 14.30 8.16
N ARG A 100 -2.28 14.86 9.27
CA ARG A 100 -1.18 15.85 9.22
C ARG A 100 0.11 15.19 8.75
N LEU A 101 0.45 14.03 9.31
CA LEU A 101 1.65 13.29 8.93
C LEU A 101 1.62 12.88 7.46
N SER A 102 0.50 12.31 6.99
CA SER A 102 0.36 11.93 5.58
C SER A 102 0.44 13.14 4.65
N LYS A 103 -0.06 14.31 5.05
CA LYS A 103 0.13 15.57 4.29
C LYS A 103 1.59 16.00 4.27
N MET A 104 2.30 15.92 5.40
CA MET A 104 3.73 16.25 5.49
C MET A 104 4.57 15.31 4.62
N VAL A 105 4.27 14.00 4.62
CA VAL A 105 4.89 13.02 3.73
C VAL A 105 4.62 13.38 2.27
N GLY A 106 3.36 13.66 1.91
CA GLY A 106 2.99 14.02 0.54
C GLY A 106 3.72 15.28 0.04
N TRP A 107 3.78 16.33 0.87
CA TRP A 107 4.54 17.53 0.55
C TRP A 107 6.04 17.26 0.49
N GLY A 108 6.59 16.45 1.39
CA GLY A 108 8.01 16.07 1.38
C GLY A 108 8.38 15.29 0.11
N ALA A 109 7.55 14.33 -0.28
CA ALA A 109 7.72 13.53 -1.49
C ALA A 109 7.54 14.37 -2.78
N PHE A 110 6.86 15.51 -2.72
CA PHE A 110 6.77 16.43 -3.86
C PHE A 110 7.92 17.46 -3.88
N LEU A 111 8.14 18.16 -2.76
CA LEU A 111 9.09 19.26 -2.66
C LEU A 111 10.54 18.79 -2.78
N LEU A 112 10.89 17.64 -2.21
CA LEU A 112 12.28 17.17 -2.24
C LEU A 112 12.73 16.86 -3.68
N PRO A 113 12.04 16.03 -4.48
CA PRO A 113 12.38 15.86 -5.89
C PRO A 113 12.25 17.16 -6.68
N LEU A 114 11.28 18.03 -6.38
CA LEU A 114 11.17 19.33 -7.06
C LEU A 114 12.44 20.17 -6.89
N LEU A 115 13.02 20.21 -5.68
CA LEU A 115 14.27 20.89 -5.43
C LEU A 115 15.44 20.22 -6.15
N VAL A 116 15.48 18.89 -6.19
CA VAL A 116 16.49 18.13 -6.97
C VAL A 116 16.37 18.44 -8.47
N LEU A 117 15.16 18.57 -9.00
CA LEU A 117 14.92 18.94 -10.40
C LEU A 117 15.45 20.35 -10.71
N ILE A 118 15.28 21.30 -9.79
CA ILE A 118 15.71 22.70 -9.97
C ILE A 118 17.23 22.85 -9.80
N VAL A 119 17.82 22.17 -8.82
CA VAL A 119 19.25 22.31 -8.47
C VAL A 119 20.12 21.37 -9.32
N GLY A 120 19.58 20.23 -9.75
CA GLY A 120 20.24 19.26 -10.60
C GLY A 120 20.21 19.64 -12.09
N PRO A 121 20.61 18.72 -12.98
CA PRO A 121 20.60 18.91 -14.43
C PRO A 121 19.17 18.83 -14.97
N THR A 122 18.42 19.93 -14.85
CA THR A 122 16.98 20.00 -15.16
C THR A 122 16.65 19.51 -16.57
N GLU A 123 17.45 19.89 -17.57
CA GLU A 123 17.26 19.49 -18.96
C GLU A 123 17.39 17.96 -19.12
N PHE A 124 18.45 17.39 -18.57
CA PHE A 124 18.67 15.94 -18.59
C PHE A 124 17.51 15.22 -17.91
N ILE A 125 17.14 15.62 -16.69
CA ILE A 125 16.06 14.98 -15.94
C ILE A 125 14.74 15.04 -16.71
N THR A 126 14.37 16.20 -17.25
CA THR A 126 13.10 16.37 -17.97
C THR A 126 13.07 15.51 -19.23
N ASN A 127 14.14 15.51 -20.01
CA ASN A 127 14.26 14.68 -21.21
C ASN A 127 14.23 13.18 -20.87
N SER A 128 14.91 12.77 -19.80
CA SER A 128 14.90 11.38 -19.32
C SER A 128 13.52 10.91 -18.90
N ILE A 129 12.73 11.74 -18.19
CA ILE A 129 11.36 11.40 -17.79
C ILE A 129 10.46 11.20 -19.02
N ILE A 130 10.51 12.15 -19.97
CA ILE A 130 9.70 12.06 -21.21
C ILE A 130 10.07 10.80 -21.99
N ASN A 131 11.37 10.52 -22.14
CA ASN A 131 11.86 9.33 -22.81
C ASN A 131 11.43 8.04 -22.07
N ALA A 132 11.51 8.00 -20.74
CA ALA A 132 11.09 6.86 -19.94
C ALA A 132 9.59 6.55 -20.08
N ILE A 133 8.74 7.56 -20.20
CA ILE A 133 7.31 7.39 -20.48
C ILE A 133 7.11 6.73 -21.86
N GLY A 134 7.83 7.20 -22.88
CA GLY A 134 7.79 6.60 -24.23
C GLY A 134 8.24 5.14 -24.23
N LEU A 135 9.38 4.86 -23.61
CA LEU A 135 9.93 3.51 -23.49
C LEU A 135 9.01 2.56 -22.71
N THR A 136 8.44 3.02 -21.60
CA THR A 136 7.51 2.21 -20.80
C THR A 136 6.26 1.88 -21.59
N THR A 137 5.71 2.86 -22.33
CA THR A 137 4.53 2.67 -23.18
C THR A 137 4.81 1.69 -24.31
N GLN A 138 5.95 1.84 -25.00
CA GLN A 138 6.35 0.96 -26.09
C GLN A 138 6.57 -0.49 -25.64
N ASN A 139 7.23 -0.68 -24.49
CA ASN A 139 7.62 -2.00 -24.01
C ASN A 139 6.62 -2.65 -23.04
N PHE A 140 5.48 -2.00 -22.79
CA PHE A 140 4.51 -2.41 -21.75
C PHE A 140 4.09 -3.88 -21.85
N LEU A 141 3.69 -4.34 -23.04
CA LEU A 141 3.24 -5.72 -23.25
C LEU A 141 4.38 -6.72 -23.07
N GLN A 142 5.56 -6.43 -23.61
CA GLN A 142 6.74 -7.28 -23.47
C GLN A 142 7.14 -7.41 -22.01
N MET A 143 7.26 -6.30 -21.28
CA MET A 143 7.60 -6.30 -19.85
C MET A 143 6.54 -7.01 -19.00
N SER A 144 5.25 -6.88 -19.35
CA SER A 144 4.15 -7.52 -18.64
C SER A 144 4.14 -9.05 -18.77
N LEU A 145 4.65 -9.58 -19.88
CA LEU A 145 4.66 -11.00 -20.21
C LEU A 145 6.08 -11.62 -20.15
N PHE A 146 7.06 -10.87 -19.67
CA PHE A 146 8.45 -11.31 -19.63
C PHE A 146 8.67 -12.38 -18.55
N THR A 147 9.04 -13.59 -18.97
CA THR A 147 9.28 -14.74 -18.09
C THR A 147 10.73 -15.24 -18.11
N ASP A 148 11.58 -14.64 -18.96
CA ASP A 148 12.99 -15.03 -19.15
C ASP A 148 13.22 -16.55 -19.36
N PRO A 149 12.62 -17.16 -20.40
CA PRO A 149 12.67 -18.61 -20.58
C PRO A 149 14.06 -19.15 -20.97
N LEU A 150 14.97 -18.29 -21.43
CA LEU A 150 16.32 -18.66 -21.87
C LEU A 150 17.39 -18.31 -20.83
N GLY A 151 17.06 -17.50 -19.82
CA GLY A 151 17.96 -17.13 -18.72
C GLY A 151 17.72 -17.94 -17.45
N ASP A 152 18.22 -17.43 -16.32
CA ASP A 152 18.03 -18.03 -14.99
C ASP A 152 16.76 -17.52 -14.27
N GLY A 153 16.03 -16.58 -14.89
CA GLY A 153 14.83 -15.95 -14.34
C GLY A 153 15.09 -15.10 -13.09
N SER A 154 16.35 -14.83 -12.73
CA SER A 154 16.73 -14.12 -11.51
C SER A 154 16.18 -12.70 -11.49
N PHE A 155 16.28 -11.97 -12.60
CA PHE A 155 15.73 -10.63 -12.73
C PHE A 155 14.21 -10.62 -12.49
N THR A 156 13.48 -11.48 -13.22
CA THR A 156 12.03 -11.59 -13.12
C THR A 156 11.58 -11.95 -11.70
N ARG A 157 12.29 -12.85 -11.02
CA ARG A 157 11.99 -13.26 -9.64
C ARG A 157 12.27 -12.15 -8.63
N ASN A 158 13.43 -11.51 -8.72
CA ASN A 158 13.93 -10.56 -7.72
C ASN A 158 13.33 -9.15 -7.84
N TRP A 159 12.78 -8.81 -9.01
CA TRP A 159 12.15 -7.54 -9.30
C TRP A 159 10.66 -7.72 -9.60
N THR A 160 10.30 -8.17 -10.79
CA THR A 160 8.90 -8.19 -11.26
C THR A 160 7.97 -8.98 -10.33
N VAL A 161 8.26 -10.26 -10.08
CA VAL A 161 7.42 -11.12 -9.23
C VAL A 161 7.40 -10.63 -7.78
N PHE A 162 8.55 -10.22 -7.25
CA PHE A 162 8.63 -9.63 -5.91
C PHE A 162 7.72 -8.41 -5.78
N TYR A 163 7.83 -7.41 -6.67
CA TYR A 163 7.00 -6.21 -6.59
C TYR A 163 5.52 -6.52 -6.77
N TRP A 164 5.12 -7.41 -7.69
CA TRP A 164 3.73 -7.84 -7.83
C TRP A 164 3.16 -8.39 -6.52
N LEU A 165 3.86 -9.34 -5.91
CA LEU A 165 3.42 -9.99 -4.66
C LEU A 165 3.50 -9.06 -3.45
N TRP A 166 4.47 -8.15 -3.45
CA TRP A 166 4.57 -7.08 -2.45
C TRP A 166 3.39 -6.10 -2.55
N TRP A 167 3.01 -5.66 -3.74
CA TRP A 167 1.83 -4.79 -3.91
C TRP A 167 0.51 -5.51 -3.60
N ILE A 168 0.41 -6.80 -3.94
CA ILE A 168 -0.74 -7.65 -3.60
C ILE A 168 -0.95 -7.70 -2.07
N SER A 169 0.12 -7.91 -1.31
CA SER A 169 0.06 -7.98 0.15
C SER A 169 -0.28 -6.63 0.81
N TYR A 170 -0.04 -5.51 0.11
CA TYR A 170 -0.44 -4.15 0.52
C TYR A 170 -1.90 -3.79 0.23
N THR A 171 -2.52 -4.46 -0.75
CA THR A 171 -3.91 -4.22 -1.18
C THR A 171 -4.90 -4.10 -0.02
N PRO A 172 -4.87 -4.97 1.02
CA PRO A 172 -5.48 -4.75 2.33
C PRO A 172 -5.61 -3.32 2.87
N GLY A 173 -4.49 -2.71 3.26
CA GLY A 173 -4.46 -1.40 3.91
C GLY A 173 -4.86 -0.30 2.94
N VAL A 174 -4.41 -0.39 1.69
CA VAL A 174 -4.79 0.56 0.65
C VAL A 174 -6.31 0.51 0.40
N ALA A 175 -6.91 -0.68 0.34
CA ALA A 175 -8.34 -0.83 0.11
C ALA A 175 -9.18 -0.25 1.27
N MET A 176 -8.71 -0.35 2.51
CA MET A 176 -9.35 0.28 3.67
C MET A 176 -9.32 1.81 3.57
N PHE A 177 -8.15 2.37 3.29
CA PHE A 177 -7.98 3.81 3.10
C PHE A 177 -8.87 4.33 1.96
N VAL A 178 -8.78 3.70 0.79
CA VAL A 178 -9.60 4.03 -0.39
C VAL A 178 -11.08 3.95 -0.05
N THR A 179 -11.51 2.92 0.68
CA THR A 179 -12.91 2.77 1.08
C THR A 179 -13.39 3.96 1.91
N ARG A 180 -12.60 4.44 2.87
CA ARG A 180 -12.98 5.61 3.69
C ARG A 180 -13.07 6.90 2.89
N VAL A 181 -12.13 7.17 1.97
CA VAL A 181 -12.07 8.45 1.24
C VAL A 181 -12.93 8.49 -0.04
N SER A 182 -13.51 7.35 -0.44
CA SER A 182 -14.26 7.22 -1.70
C SER A 182 -15.79 7.25 -1.54
N ARG A 183 -16.31 7.59 -0.35
CA ARG A 183 -17.76 7.67 -0.12
C ARG A 183 -18.39 8.68 -1.08
N GLY A 184 -19.45 8.26 -1.78
CA GLY A 184 -20.19 9.11 -2.73
C GLY A 184 -19.51 9.32 -4.08
N ARG A 185 -18.34 8.73 -4.34
CA ARG A 185 -17.65 8.81 -5.63
C ARG A 185 -18.13 7.72 -6.59
N LYS A 186 -18.11 8.01 -7.89
CA LYS A 186 -18.38 7.01 -8.93
C LYS A 186 -17.23 6.01 -9.01
N ILE A 187 -17.53 4.76 -9.38
CA ILE A 187 -16.51 3.71 -9.54
C ILE A 187 -15.40 4.16 -10.49
N LYS A 188 -15.75 4.79 -11.63
CA LYS A 188 -14.80 5.33 -12.61
C LYS A 188 -13.87 6.39 -12.02
N GLU A 189 -14.38 7.29 -11.18
CA GLU A 189 -13.61 8.37 -10.55
C GLU A 189 -12.60 7.81 -9.55
N VAL A 190 -13.00 6.78 -8.79
CA VAL A 190 -12.10 6.09 -7.85
C VAL A 190 -10.98 5.38 -8.60
N ILE A 191 -11.29 4.67 -9.68
CA ILE A 191 -10.31 3.96 -10.51
C ILE A 191 -9.32 4.94 -11.15
N TRP A 192 -9.82 5.97 -11.84
CA TRP A 192 -8.96 6.96 -12.51
C TRP A 192 -8.13 7.77 -11.51
N GLY A 193 -8.72 8.15 -10.37
CA GLY A 193 -7.99 8.86 -9.32
C GLY A 193 -6.82 8.04 -8.75
N LEU A 194 -7.01 6.73 -8.57
CA LEU A 194 -5.96 5.83 -8.11
C LEU A 194 -4.86 5.62 -9.16
N ILE A 195 -5.24 5.33 -10.40
CA ILE A 195 -4.29 5.07 -11.48
C ILE A 195 -3.48 6.33 -11.78
N LEU A 196 -4.15 7.44 -12.11
CA LEU A 196 -3.45 8.66 -12.53
C LEU A 196 -2.64 9.27 -11.38
N GLY A 197 -3.22 9.34 -10.19
CA GLY A 197 -2.53 9.91 -9.02
C GLY A 197 -1.26 9.14 -8.68
N SER A 198 -1.33 7.81 -8.66
CA SER A 198 -0.16 6.97 -8.35
C SER A 198 0.87 6.98 -9.47
N THR A 199 0.44 6.85 -10.73
CA THR A 199 1.36 6.83 -11.88
C THR A 199 2.12 8.15 -12.03
N VAL A 200 1.42 9.29 -11.99
CA VAL A 200 2.06 10.60 -12.12
C VAL A 200 3.00 10.88 -10.95
N GLY A 201 2.59 10.53 -9.72
CA GLY A 201 3.44 10.66 -8.54
C GLY A 201 4.72 9.83 -8.64
N CYS A 202 4.61 8.57 -9.06
CA CYS A 202 5.76 7.70 -9.27
C CYS A 202 6.68 8.21 -10.39
N TRP A 203 6.12 8.59 -11.54
CA TRP A 203 6.92 9.15 -12.65
C TRP A 203 7.64 10.42 -12.25
N PHE A 204 7.02 11.28 -11.44
CA PHE A 204 7.68 12.48 -10.94
C PHE A 204 8.79 12.14 -9.94
N PHE A 205 8.48 11.39 -8.88
CA PHE A 205 9.46 11.08 -7.83
C PHE A 205 10.62 10.24 -8.35
N PHE A 206 10.34 9.05 -8.90
CA PHE A 206 11.38 8.15 -9.41
C PHE A 206 12.04 8.75 -10.63
N GLY A 207 11.26 9.34 -11.54
CA GLY A 207 11.83 9.96 -12.73
C GLY A 207 12.85 11.05 -12.41
N VAL A 208 12.62 11.90 -11.40
CA VAL A 208 13.61 12.90 -11.00
C VAL A 208 14.81 12.27 -10.29
N MET A 209 14.56 11.45 -9.26
CA MET A 209 15.63 10.91 -8.42
C MET A 209 16.54 9.93 -9.18
N GLU A 210 15.96 9.06 -10.00
CA GLU A 210 16.70 8.08 -10.82
C GLU A 210 17.44 8.77 -11.96
N SER A 211 16.82 9.73 -12.67
CA SER A 211 17.52 10.47 -13.73
C SER A 211 18.71 11.24 -13.16
N TYR A 212 18.58 11.80 -11.95
CA TYR A 212 19.71 12.42 -11.26
C TYR A 212 20.83 11.39 -10.97
N ALA A 213 20.50 10.21 -10.41
CA ALA A 213 21.47 9.16 -10.16
C ALA A 213 22.18 8.68 -11.44
N ILE A 214 21.43 8.50 -12.54
CA ILE A 214 21.96 8.14 -13.86
C ILE A 214 22.92 9.22 -14.36
N HIS A 215 22.57 10.49 -14.22
CA HIS A 215 23.44 11.59 -14.61
C HIS A 215 24.76 11.59 -13.81
N GLN A 216 24.72 11.31 -12.51
CA GLN A 216 25.94 11.19 -11.70
C GLN A 216 26.81 10.00 -12.13
N PHE A 217 26.19 8.90 -12.56
CA PHE A 217 26.89 7.73 -13.09
C PHE A 217 27.56 8.02 -14.44
N ILE A 218 26.83 8.57 -15.41
CA ILE A 218 27.35 8.85 -16.76
C ILE A 218 28.50 9.85 -16.73
N ASN A 219 28.45 10.84 -15.82
CA ASN A 219 29.52 11.84 -15.66
C ASN A 219 30.67 11.37 -14.76
N GLY A 220 30.67 10.12 -14.30
CA GLY A 220 31.76 9.54 -13.51
C GLY A 220 31.88 10.08 -12.09
N VAL A 221 30.84 10.75 -11.57
CA VAL A 221 30.84 11.32 -10.19
C VAL A 221 30.65 10.19 -9.17
N ILE A 222 29.73 9.27 -9.42
CA ILE A 222 29.45 8.12 -8.56
C ILE A 222 29.23 6.87 -9.41
N ASN A 223 29.98 5.80 -9.13
CA ASN A 223 29.70 4.49 -9.70
C ASN A 223 28.55 3.79 -8.93
N VAL A 224 27.32 4.24 -9.16
CA VAL A 224 26.13 3.75 -8.43
C VAL A 224 25.97 2.23 -8.49
N PRO A 225 26.14 1.54 -9.64
CA PRO A 225 26.09 0.07 -9.70
C PRO A 225 27.10 -0.60 -8.77
N GLN A 226 28.36 -0.15 -8.78
CA GLN A 226 29.40 -0.71 -7.91
C GLN A 226 29.09 -0.48 -6.42
N VAL A 227 28.59 0.71 -6.06
CA VAL A 227 28.21 1.03 -4.68
C VAL A 227 27.04 0.14 -4.23
N LEU A 228 26.06 -0.09 -5.10
CA LEU A 228 24.92 -0.98 -4.81
C LEU A 228 25.39 -2.41 -4.53
N GLU A 229 26.34 -2.93 -5.30
CA GLU A 229 26.88 -4.29 -5.13
C GLU A 229 27.76 -4.44 -3.90
N THR A 230 28.60 -3.44 -3.60
CA THR A 230 29.65 -3.56 -2.57
C THR A 230 29.23 -3.00 -1.22
N LEU A 231 28.44 -1.91 -1.21
CA LEU A 231 28.08 -1.15 -0.01
C LEU A 231 26.57 -1.12 0.24
N GLY A 232 25.75 -1.61 -0.70
CA GLY A 232 24.29 -1.68 -0.56
C GLY A 232 23.54 -0.42 -1.01
N GLY A 233 22.23 -0.56 -1.20
CA GLY A 233 21.37 0.47 -1.78
C GLY A 233 21.19 1.70 -0.91
N GLU A 234 21.23 1.53 0.41
CA GLU A 234 21.11 2.62 1.37
C GLU A 234 22.31 3.58 1.28
N THR A 235 23.51 3.03 1.08
CA THR A 235 24.72 3.82 0.84
C THR A 235 24.67 4.51 -0.52
N ALA A 236 24.16 3.82 -1.55
CA ALA A 236 23.99 4.41 -2.88
C ALA A 236 23.08 5.66 -2.84
N VAL A 237 21.92 5.56 -2.17
CA VAL A 237 21.00 6.71 -1.98
C VAL A 237 21.69 7.86 -1.25
N GLN A 238 22.43 7.55 -0.19
CA GLN A 238 23.18 8.54 0.59
C GLN A 238 24.24 9.25 -0.28
N GLN A 239 25.03 8.52 -1.06
CA GLN A 239 26.06 9.12 -1.92
C GLN A 239 25.44 9.98 -3.02
N VAL A 240 24.37 9.50 -3.67
CA VAL A 240 23.66 10.27 -4.69
C VAL A 240 23.15 11.59 -4.11
N LEU A 241 22.50 11.58 -2.95
CA LEU A 241 22.04 12.82 -2.30
C LEU A 241 23.20 13.73 -1.89
N MET A 242 24.32 13.16 -1.43
CA MET A 242 25.51 13.93 -1.05
C MET A 242 26.23 14.57 -2.24
N SER A 243 26.04 14.07 -3.46
CA SER A 243 26.60 14.66 -4.69
C SER A 243 25.91 15.97 -5.11
N LEU A 244 24.72 16.26 -4.57
CA LEU A 244 24.02 17.50 -4.86
C LEU A 244 24.81 18.72 -4.32
N PRO A 245 24.66 19.90 -4.95
CA PRO A 245 25.02 21.15 -4.31
C PRO A 245 24.35 21.24 -2.93
N ALA A 246 25.15 21.45 -1.88
CA ALA A 246 24.70 21.36 -0.48
C ALA A 246 24.14 19.97 -0.08
N GLY A 247 24.76 18.88 -0.54
CA GLY A 247 24.28 17.51 -0.33
C GLY A 247 23.96 17.12 1.12
N LYS A 248 24.66 17.68 2.12
CA LYS A 248 24.31 17.49 3.54
C LYS A 248 22.90 18.01 3.88
N LEU A 249 22.49 19.13 3.30
CA LEU A 249 21.15 19.70 3.50
C LEU A 249 20.08 18.82 2.84
N PHE A 250 20.33 18.35 1.61
CA PHE A 250 19.41 17.43 0.92
C PHE A 250 19.28 16.09 1.64
N LEU A 251 20.39 15.54 2.13
CA LEU A 251 20.37 14.33 2.94
C LEU A 251 19.62 14.54 4.26
N ALA A 252 19.83 15.67 4.95
CA ALA A 252 19.09 16.00 6.17
C ALA A 252 17.58 16.16 5.91
N ALA A 253 17.20 16.83 4.81
CA ALA A 253 15.81 16.97 4.39
C ALA A 253 15.18 15.61 4.05
N TYR A 254 15.91 14.75 3.31
CA TYR A 254 15.49 13.40 2.99
C TYR A 254 15.26 12.57 4.26
N LEU A 255 16.19 12.57 5.22
CA LEU A 255 16.02 11.90 6.50
C LEU A 255 14.82 12.44 7.29
N GLY A 256 14.59 13.75 7.26
CA GLY A 256 13.40 14.37 7.86
C GLY A 256 12.11 13.82 7.25
N VAL A 257 12.04 13.71 5.92
CA VAL A 257 10.89 13.09 5.24
C VAL A 257 10.79 11.61 5.59
N MET A 258 11.90 10.87 5.67
CA MET A 258 11.92 9.45 6.00
C MET A 258 11.38 9.15 7.40
N ILE A 259 11.74 9.93 8.42
CA ILE A 259 11.25 9.68 9.79
C ILE A 259 9.75 9.94 9.89
N ILE A 260 9.24 10.96 9.19
CA ILE A 260 7.80 11.27 9.09
C ILE A 260 7.07 10.20 8.24
N PHE A 261 7.73 9.65 7.22
CA PHE A 261 7.21 8.53 6.44
C PHE A 261 7.11 7.27 7.29
N LEU A 262 8.19 6.89 7.98
CA LEU A 262 8.24 5.73 8.88
C LEU A 262 7.11 5.80 9.91
N ALA A 263 6.96 6.97 10.52
CA ALA A 263 5.88 7.34 11.42
C ALA A 263 4.48 7.14 10.85
N SER A 264 4.15 7.84 9.76
CA SER A 264 2.83 7.78 9.11
C SER A 264 2.52 6.36 8.64
N HIS A 265 3.55 5.63 8.22
CA HIS A 265 3.43 4.26 7.74
C HIS A 265 3.10 3.31 8.88
N MET A 266 3.87 3.32 9.97
CA MET A 266 3.59 2.51 11.16
C MET A 266 2.18 2.75 11.69
N ASP A 267 1.72 4.01 11.69
CA ASP A 267 0.38 4.35 12.15
C ASP A 267 -0.72 3.81 11.24
N ALA A 268 -0.59 3.99 9.92
CA ALA A 268 -1.53 3.47 8.92
C ALA A 268 -1.63 1.94 8.97
N VAL A 269 -0.50 1.27 9.25
CA VAL A 269 -0.42 -0.17 9.45
C VAL A 269 -1.15 -0.59 10.72
N ALA A 270 -0.78 -0.03 11.87
CA ALA A 270 -1.39 -0.40 13.15
C ALA A 270 -2.91 -0.21 13.10
N TYR A 271 -3.34 0.90 12.48
CA TYR A 271 -4.74 1.17 12.22
C TYR A 271 -5.39 0.09 11.34
N THR A 272 -4.79 -0.25 10.20
CA THR A 272 -5.32 -1.28 9.28
C THR A 272 -5.47 -2.62 9.99
N MET A 273 -4.45 -3.02 10.75
CA MET A 273 -4.43 -4.29 11.49
C MET A 273 -5.50 -4.33 12.58
N ALA A 274 -5.67 -3.22 13.31
CA ALA A 274 -6.72 -3.11 14.31
C ALA A 274 -8.12 -3.11 13.69
N ALA A 275 -8.32 -2.34 12.61
CA ALA A 275 -9.62 -2.24 11.92
C ALA A 275 -10.06 -3.57 11.29
N THR A 276 -9.11 -4.34 10.74
CA THR A 276 -9.39 -5.63 10.08
C THR A 276 -9.55 -6.77 11.09
N SER A 277 -8.92 -6.64 12.26
CA SER A 277 -9.09 -7.56 13.39
C SER A 277 -10.33 -7.22 14.25
N THR A 278 -10.92 -6.03 14.08
CA THR A 278 -12.13 -5.62 14.79
C THR A 278 -13.39 -6.14 14.09
N ARG A 279 -14.23 -6.85 14.84
CA ARG A 279 -15.49 -7.38 14.32
C ARG A 279 -16.57 -6.32 14.28
N ASN A 280 -17.40 -6.35 13.24
CA ASN A 280 -18.56 -5.47 13.07
C ASN A 280 -18.25 -3.97 13.22
N LEU A 281 -17.04 -3.53 12.86
CA LEU A 281 -16.68 -2.12 12.85
C LEU A 281 -17.66 -1.36 11.94
N GLN A 282 -18.37 -0.37 12.51
CA GLN A 282 -19.38 0.40 11.78
C GLN A 282 -18.74 1.52 10.98
N GLU A 283 -19.55 2.16 10.12
CA GLU A 283 -19.09 3.29 9.33
C GLU A 283 -18.80 4.50 10.21
N GLY A 284 -17.57 5.02 10.10
CA GLY A 284 -17.10 6.15 10.90
C GLY A 284 -16.48 5.76 12.24
N ASP A 285 -16.66 4.52 12.69
CA ASP A 285 -16.03 4.03 13.91
C ASP A 285 -14.56 3.73 13.68
N ASP A 286 -13.75 4.07 14.68
CA ASP A 286 -12.35 3.70 14.75
C ASP A 286 -12.17 2.43 15.61
N PRO A 287 -11.18 1.58 15.28
CA PRO A 287 -10.90 0.39 16.08
C PRO A 287 -10.46 0.77 17.48
N ASP A 288 -10.63 -0.18 18.41
CA ASP A 288 -10.23 0.00 19.80
C ASP A 288 -8.77 0.49 19.93
N ARG A 289 -8.55 1.48 20.80
CA ARG A 289 -7.24 2.11 20.97
C ARG A 289 -6.21 1.12 21.55
N GLY A 290 -6.64 0.21 22.42
CA GLY A 290 -5.81 -0.85 22.98
C GLY A 290 -5.36 -1.85 21.91
N LEU A 291 -6.27 -2.28 21.04
CA LEU A 291 -5.92 -3.17 19.93
C LEU A 291 -4.95 -2.51 18.93
N ARG A 292 -5.11 -1.21 18.69
CA ARG A 292 -4.17 -0.45 17.84
C ARG A 292 -2.80 -0.32 18.51
N LEU A 293 -2.74 -0.08 19.82
CA LEU A 293 -1.48 -0.05 20.57
C LEU A 293 -0.79 -1.42 20.54
N PHE A 294 -1.54 -2.51 20.71
CA PHE A 294 -1.02 -3.87 20.56
C PHE A 294 -0.36 -4.07 19.19
N TRP A 295 -1.04 -3.69 18.10
CA TRP A 295 -0.45 -3.79 16.77
C TRP A 295 0.75 -2.87 16.57
N CYS A 296 0.75 -1.65 17.14
CA CYS A 296 1.91 -0.73 17.15
C CYS A 296 3.15 -1.40 17.76
N VAL A 297 2.98 -2.11 18.88
CA VAL A 297 4.07 -2.86 19.52
C VAL A 297 4.54 -4.03 18.64
N VAL A 298 3.61 -4.84 18.13
CA VAL A 298 3.93 -6.00 17.28
C VAL A 298 4.70 -5.59 16.02
N ILE A 299 4.25 -4.56 15.31
CA ILE A 299 4.90 -4.08 14.08
C ILE A 299 6.21 -3.33 14.34
N THR A 300 6.50 -2.96 15.59
CA THR A 300 7.80 -2.43 15.99
C THR A 300 8.77 -3.58 16.29
N LEU A 301 8.31 -4.61 17.02
CA LEU A 301 9.13 -5.74 17.43
C LEU A 301 9.55 -6.65 16.27
N ILE A 302 8.68 -6.84 15.26
CA ILE A 302 9.01 -7.72 14.13
C ILE A 302 10.19 -7.18 13.30
N PRO A 303 10.20 -5.92 12.80
CA PRO A 303 11.37 -5.34 12.15
C PRO A 303 12.63 -5.35 13.00
N LEU A 304 12.51 -5.09 14.31
CA LEU A 304 13.64 -5.18 15.24
C LEU A 304 14.24 -6.58 15.29
N SER A 305 13.41 -7.61 15.32
CA SER A 305 13.88 -9.01 15.31
C SER A 305 14.60 -9.35 14.01
N ILE A 306 14.11 -8.86 12.86
CA ILE A 306 14.75 -9.09 11.56
C ILE A 306 16.07 -8.32 11.44
N LEU A 307 16.12 -7.09 11.94
CA LEU A 307 17.37 -6.32 12.00
C LEU A 307 18.39 -6.99 12.91
N PHE A 308 17.95 -7.56 14.03
CA PHE A 308 18.83 -8.27 14.96
C PHE A 308 19.44 -9.53 14.35
N THR A 309 18.67 -10.27 13.54
CA THR A 309 19.19 -11.47 12.86
C THR A 309 20.12 -11.12 11.69
N GLY A 310 20.17 -9.85 11.26
CA GLY A 310 20.94 -9.45 10.09
C GLY A 310 20.44 -10.10 8.80
N ALA A 311 19.15 -10.44 8.74
CA ALA A 311 18.58 -11.14 7.59
C ALA A 311 18.79 -10.34 6.30
N SER A 312 19.23 -11.02 5.23
CA SER A 312 19.46 -10.37 3.95
C SER A 312 18.15 -9.88 3.34
N LEU A 313 18.25 -8.85 2.48
CA LEU A 313 17.10 -8.36 1.72
C LEU A 313 16.45 -9.47 0.89
N GLU A 314 17.24 -10.40 0.35
CA GLU A 314 16.74 -11.55 -0.42
C GLU A 314 15.91 -12.53 0.44
N THR A 315 16.35 -12.83 1.66
CA THR A 315 15.59 -13.64 2.61
C THR A 315 14.26 -12.97 2.97
N MET A 316 14.29 -11.65 3.18
CA MET A 316 13.08 -10.86 3.42
C MET A 316 12.12 -10.92 2.22
N LYS A 317 12.62 -10.67 0.99
CA LYS A 317 11.83 -10.75 -0.25
C LYS A 317 11.14 -12.10 -0.40
N THR A 318 11.86 -13.18 -0.14
CA THR A 318 11.34 -14.56 -0.22
C THR A 318 10.18 -14.78 0.77
N THR A 319 10.29 -14.26 1.99
CA THR A 319 9.24 -14.36 3.01
C THR A 319 7.95 -13.66 2.58
N VAL A 320 8.05 -12.48 1.93
CA VAL A 320 6.89 -11.78 1.38
C VAL A 320 6.24 -12.57 0.25
N VAL A 321 7.04 -13.15 -0.64
CA VAL A 321 6.52 -14.01 -1.73
C VAL A 321 5.71 -15.18 -1.17
N LEU A 322 6.26 -15.89 -0.18
CA LEU A 322 5.61 -17.05 0.43
C LEU A 322 4.31 -16.68 1.16
N THR A 323 4.24 -15.51 1.78
CA THR A 323 3.06 -15.05 2.51
C THR A 323 1.99 -14.42 1.61
N ALA A 324 2.38 -13.82 0.47
CA ALA A 324 1.47 -13.17 -0.47
C ALA A 324 0.79 -14.16 -1.43
N LEU A 325 1.44 -15.26 -1.81
CA LEU A 325 0.88 -16.26 -2.74
C LEU A 325 -0.48 -16.82 -2.28
N PRO A 326 -0.64 -17.27 -1.03
CA PRO A 326 -1.93 -17.74 -0.55
C PRO A 326 -2.99 -16.62 -0.52
N PHE A 327 -2.57 -15.38 -0.27
CA PHE A 327 -3.44 -14.21 -0.26
C PHE A 327 -3.97 -13.85 -1.66
N LEU A 328 -3.21 -14.13 -2.72
CA LEU A 328 -3.65 -13.94 -4.11
C LEU A 328 -4.95 -14.69 -4.42
N VAL A 329 -5.09 -15.92 -3.93
CA VAL A 329 -6.32 -16.73 -4.12
C VAL A 329 -7.54 -16.01 -3.53
N ILE A 330 -7.38 -15.41 -2.34
CA ILE A 330 -8.44 -14.64 -1.68
C ILE A 330 -8.80 -13.39 -2.51
N LEU A 331 -7.81 -12.71 -3.09
CA LEU A 331 -8.07 -11.57 -3.97
C LEU A 331 -8.83 -11.97 -5.24
N LEU A 332 -8.51 -13.11 -5.85
CA LEU A 332 -9.25 -13.62 -7.02
C LEU A 332 -10.72 -13.88 -6.69
N VAL A 333 -11.01 -14.49 -5.53
CA VAL A 333 -12.38 -14.66 -5.04
C VAL A 333 -13.09 -13.32 -4.87
N LYS A 334 -12.39 -12.31 -4.33
CA LYS A 334 -12.96 -10.94 -4.19
C LYS A 334 -13.27 -10.29 -5.53
N VAL A 335 -12.39 -10.43 -6.52
CA VAL A 335 -12.60 -9.90 -7.87
C VAL A 335 -13.81 -10.58 -8.53
N GLY A 336 -13.87 -11.92 -8.48
CA GLY A 336 -15.01 -12.68 -9.00
C GLY A 336 -16.33 -12.31 -8.31
N GLY A 337 -16.32 -12.17 -6.99
CA GLY A 337 -17.49 -11.73 -6.22
C GLY A 337 -17.93 -10.30 -6.54
N PHE A 338 -16.98 -9.39 -6.73
CA PHE A 338 -17.28 -8.02 -7.15
C PHE A 338 -17.92 -7.97 -8.53
N ILE A 339 -17.38 -8.71 -9.51
CA ILE A 339 -17.97 -8.81 -10.86
C ILE A 339 -19.39 -9.40 -10.78
N ARG A 340 -19.59 -10.42 -9.94
CA ARG A 340 -20.92 -11.01 -9.70
C ARG A 340 -21.89 -9.98 -9.13
N TRP A 341 -21.48 -9.18 -8.14
CA TRP A 341 -22.34 -8.14 -7.58
C TRP A 341 -22.69 -7.06 -8.61
N LEU A 342 -21.72 -6.62 -9.42
CA LEU A 342 -22.00 -5.66 -10.50
C LEU A 342 -23.02 -6.21 -11.50
N LYS A 343 -22.91 -7.48 -11.88
CA LYS A 343 -23.91 -8.12 -12.75
C LYS A 343 -25.28 -8.19 -12.05
N GLN A 344 -25.34 -8.59 -10.79
CA GLN A 344 -26.61 -8.65 -10.07
C GLN A 344 -27.30 -7.29 -9.93
N ASP A 345 -26.53 -6.23 -9.73
CA ASP A 345 -27.07 -4.90 -9.43
C ASP A 345 -27.38 -4.09 -10.70
N TYR A 346 -26.75 -4.42 -11.84
CA TYR A 346 -26.84 -3.63 -13.07
C TYR A 346 -27.04 -4.42 -14.37
N ALA A 347 -27.18 -5.75 -14.37
CA ALA A 347 -27.29 -6.53 -15.62
C ALA A 347 -28.50 -6.13 -16.47
N ASP A 348 -29.62 -5.80 -15.83
CA ASP A 348 -30.87 -5.46 -16.52
C ASP A 348 -30.97 -3.97 -16.89
N ILE A 349 -29.90 -3.21 -16.67
CA ILE A 349 -29.89 -1.75 -16.78
C ILE A 349 -29.10 -1.34 -18.01
N PRO A 350 -29.71 -0.60 -18.96
CA PRO A 350 -28.97 -0.07 -20.10
C PRO A 350 -27.81 0.80 -19.64
N ALA A 351 -26.63 0.66 -20.27
CA ALA A 351 -25.40 1.32 -19.83
C ALA A 351 -25.52 2.84 -19.63
N HIS A 352 -26.36 3.52 -20.42
CA HIS A 352 -26.60 4.97 -20.31
C HIS A 352 -27.42 5.38 -19.08
N GLN A 353 -28.13 4.45 -18.43
CA GLN A 353 -28.97 4.70 -17.26
C GLN A 353 -28.28 4.33 -15.95
N VAL A 354 -27.19 3.55 -16.00
CA VAL A 354 -26.43 3.08 -14.84
C VAL A 354 -25.97 4.24 -13.95
N GLU A 355 -25.62 5.39 -14.54
CA GLU A 355 -25.11 6.54 -13.79
C GLU A 355 -26.18 7.28 -12.97
N HIS A 356 -27.47 7.09 -13.31
CA HIS A 356 -28.61 7.66 -12.60
C HIS A 356 -29.34 6.64 -11.72
N TYR A 357 -28.94 5.37 -11.78
CA TYR A 357 -29.57 4.29 -11.04
C TYR A 357 -28.91 4.10 -9.67
N LEU A 358 -29.73 4.12 -8.61
CA LEU A 358 -29.32 3.70 -7.27
C LEU A 358 -29.73 2.24 -7.08
N PRO A 359 -28.76 1.31 -6.94
CA PRO A 359 -29.09 -0.09 -6.73
C PRO A 359 -29.87 -0.25 -5.43
N GLN A 360 -31.05 -0.87 -5.53
CA GLN A 360 -31.84 -1.26 -4.37
C GLN A 360 -31.10 -2.39 -3.66
N THR A 361 -30.94 -2.28 -2.34
CA THR A 361 -30.38 -3.37 -1.57
C THR A 361 -31.32 -4.58 -1.60
N PRO A 362 -30.82 -5.82 -1.45
CA PRO A 362 -31.68 -7.01 -1.40
C PRO A 362 -32.79 -6.94 -0.34
N VAL A 363 -32.57 -6.15 0.72
CA VAL A 363 -33.56 -5.87 1.78
C VAL A 363 -34.70 -4.99 1.26
N GLU A 364 -34.39 -3.91 0.53
CA GLU A 364 -35.39 -3.02 -0.08
C GLU A 364 -36.15 -3.71 -1.23
N ALA A 365 -35.50 -4.63 -1.95
CA ALA A 365 -36.15 -5.42 -2.99
C ALA A 365 -37.20 -6.40 -2.40
N LEU A 366 -36.94 -6.98 -1.23
CA LEU A 366 -37.88 -7.85 -0.53
C LEU A 366 -39.11 -7.08 -0.02
N GLU A 367 -38.94 -5.86 0.48
CA GLU A 367 -40.05 -5.00 0.94
C GLU A 367 -40.96 -4.52 -0.20
N LYS A 368 -40.43 -4.39 -1.43
CA LYS A 368 -41.19 -3.98 -2.60
C LYS A 368 -41.89 -5.12 -3.33
N THR A 369 -41.63 -6.37 -2.96
CA THR A 369 -42.43 -7.50 -3.44
C THR A 369 -43.82 -7.37 -2.83
N PRO A 370 -44.90 -7.22 -3.61
CA PRO A 370 -46.23 -7.18 -3.03
C PRO A 370 -46.47 -8.49 -2.28
N VAL A 371 -46.62 -8.39 -0.96
CA VAL A 371 -47.10 -9.49 -0.15
C VAL A 371 -48.49 -9.82 -0.68
N ILE A 372 -48.61 -10.91 -1.45
CA ILE A 372 -49.90 -11.42 -1.87
C ILE A 372 -50.68 -11.65 -0.57
N PRO A 373 -51.81 -10.95 -0.33
CA PRO A 373 -52.54 -11.11 0.90
C PRO A 373 -52.95 -12.57 1.03
N ALA A 374 -52.59 -13.21 2.14
CA ALA A 374 -53.08 -14.53 2.49
C ALA A 374 -54.60 -14.43 2.68
N GLY A 375 -55.37 -14.68 1.61
CA GLY A 375 -56.82 -14.54 1.65
C GLY A 375 -57.56 -14.40 0.32
N THR A 376 -56.89 -14.36 -0.85
CA THR A 376 -57.61 -14.42 -2.13
C THR A 376 -58.09 -15.85 -2.41
N VAL A 377 -59.28 -16.15 -1.91
CA VAL A 377 -60.11 -17.25 -2.37
C VAL A 377 -60.36 -17.05 -3.86
N PHE A 378 -59.87 -17.97 -4.69
CA PHE A 378 -60.31 -18.09 -6.07
C PHE A 378 -61.81 -18.41 -6.07
N LYS A 379 -62.65 -17.42 -6.39
CA LYS A 379 -64.00 -17.70 -6.87
C LYS A 379 -63.84 -18.27 -8.27
N GLY A 380 -64.14 -19.56 -8.40
CA GLY A 380 -64.40 -20.16 -9.70
C GLY A 380 -65.72 -19.62 -10.23
N ASP A 381 -65.69 -19.09 -11.44
CA ASP A 381 -66.88 -18.90 -12.26
C ASP A 381 -66.90 -20.01 -13.32
N ASN A 382 -68.10 -20.55 -13.51
CA ASN A 382 -68.48 -21.75 -14.27
C ASN A 382 -68.02 -21.80 -15.72
#